data_AF-A0A920RGE1-F1
#
_entry.id   AF-A0A920RGE1-F1
#
_cell.length_a   1.000
_cell.length_b   1.000
_cell.length_c   1.000
_cell.angle_alpha   90.00
_cell.angle_beta   90.00
_cell.angle_gamma   90.00
#
_symmetry.space_group_name_H-M   'P 1'
#
loop_
_entity.id
_entity.type
_entity.pdbx_description
1 polymer ?
#
loop_
_entity_poly.entity_id
_entity_poly.type
_entity_poly.pdbx_seq_one_letter_code
_entity_poly.pdbx_strand_id
1 'polypeptide(L)'
;MEDPPRRLFINERVCEGVGDCSAKSNCVGVVPKATPLGRKREIDQSACNKDYSCLEGFCPSFVSVEGGSLRSGSASTVPSPTYRPSGGGTRPSGD
;
A
#
# COMPACT_ATOMS: atom_id res chain seq x y z
N MET A 1 18.80 12.62 7.45
CA MET A 1 18.19 12.78 6.11
C MET A 1 16.77 13.24 6.36
N GLU A 2 16.44 14.47 5.95
CA GLU A 2 15.12 15.08 6.15
C GLU A 2 14.05 14.27 5.39
N ASP A 3 12.83 14.17 5.91
CA ASP A 3 11.72 13.57 5.16
C ASP A 3 11.31 14.51 4.01
N PRO A 4 11.40 14.11 2.72
CA PRO A 4 11.03 14.98 1.63
C PRO A 4 9.59 15.50 1.76
N PRO A 5 9.34 16.81 1.56
CA PRO A 5 8.01 17.40 1.69
C PRO A 5 7.04 16.99 0.57
N ARG A 6 7.51 16.20 -0.40
CA ARG A 6 6.75 15.73 -1.55
C ARG A 6 6.09 14.38 -1.26
N ARG A 7 4.80 14.28 -1.51
CA ARG A 7 4.05 13.01 -1.48
C ARG A 7 3.50 12.70 -2.84
N LEU A 8 3.56 11.43 -3.21
CA LEU A 8 3.08 10.93 -4.49
C LEU A 8 1.77 10.16 -4.30
N PHE A 9 0.83 10.36 -5.21
CA PHE A 9 -0.46 9.68 -5.25
C PHE A 9 -0.75 9.20 -6.67
N ILE A 10 -1.70 8.28 -6.78
CA ILE A 10 -2.25 7.80 -8.05
C ILE A 10 -3.73 8.18 -8.12
N ASN A 11 -4.12 8.90 -9.17
CA ASN A 11 -5.52 9.23 -9.43
C ASN A 11 -6.25 8.01 -10.01
N GLU A 12 -7.14 7.43 -9.22
CA GLU A 12 -7.90 6.23 -9.60
C GLU A 12 -8.81 6.40 -10.82
N ARG A 13 -9.22 7.63 -11.16
CA ARG A 13 -10.04 7.94 -12.33
C ARG A 13 -9.25 7.95 -13.64
N VAL A 14 -7.91 7.99 -13.55
CA VAL A 14 -6.98 8.01 -14.69
C VAL A 14 -6.14 6.73 -14.76
N CYS A 15 -5.91 6.08 -13.63
CA CYS A 15 -5.15 4.84 -13.57
C CYS A 15 -5.88 3.72 -14.34
N GLU A 16 -5.16 2.99 -15.19
CA GLU A 16 -5.70 1.82 -15.90
C GLU A 16 -5.14 0.48 -15.40
N GLY A 17 -4.37 0.50 -14.31
CA GLY A 17 -3.84 -0.74 -13.72
C GLY A 17 -2.71 -1.40 -14.50
N VAL A 18 -2.15 -0.74 -15.52
CA VAL A 18 -1.05 -1.21 -16.40
C VAL A 18 0.15 -1.76 -15.61
N GLY A 19 0.53 -1.11 -14.51
CA GLY A 19 1.51 -1.64 -13.57
C GLY A 19 2.99 -1.35 -13.88
N ASP A 20 3.28 -0.50 -14.88
CA ASP A 20 4.67 -0.10 -15.19
C ASP A 20 5.35 0.60 -13.99
N CYS A 21 4.59 1.37 -13.20
CA CYS A 21 5.07 1.95 -11.95
C CYS A 21 5.59 0.91 -10.95
N SER A 22 4.96 -0.26 -10.86
CA SER A 22 5.44 -1.37 -10.02
C SER A 22 6.64 -2.07 -10.66
N ALA A 23 6.65 -2.23 -11.99
CA ALA A 23 7.75 -2.90 -12.70
C ALA A 23 9.07 -2.12 -12.62
N LYS A 24 9.02 -0.78 -12.71
CA LYS A 24 10.21 0.06 -12.60
C LYS A 24 10.74 0.20 -11.18
N SER A 25 9.86 0.28 -10.19
CA SER A 25 10.26 0.55 -8.81
C SER A 25 10.48 -0.69 -7.95
N ASN A 26 9.80 -1.80 -8.27
CA ASN A 26 9.65 -2.93 -7.35
C ASN A 26 9.18 -2.49 -5.93
N CYS A 27 8.42 -1.39 -5.84
CA CYS A 27 8.10 -0.72 -4.58
C CYS A 27 6.90 -1.37 -3.88
N VAL A 28 7.10 -1.78 -2.62
CA VAL A 28 6.04 -2.36 -1.75
C VAL A 28 4.92 -1.34 -1.48
N GLY A 29 5.21 -0.04 -1.55
CA GLY A 29 4.20 1.01 -1.38
C GLY A 29 3.21 1.14 -2.55
N VAL A 30 3.47 0.53 -3.71
CA VAL A 30 2.54 0.56 -4.87
C VAL A 30 1.60 -0.64 -4.79
N VAL A 31 0.43 -0.45 -4.19
CA VAL A 31 -0.52 -1.53 -3.89
C VAL A 31 -1.72 -1.55 -4.84
N PRO A 32 -2.38 -2.70 -5.06
CA PRO A 32 -3.64 -2.76 -5.80
C PRO A 32 -4.78 -2.08 -5.04
N LYS A 33 -5.64 -1.35 -5.75
CA LYS A 33 -6.87 -0.76 -5.21
C LYS A 33 -8.08 -1.24 -6.01
N ALA A 34 -9.09 -1.79 -5.33
CA ALA A 34 -10.37 -2.10 -5.96
C ALA A 34 -11.20 -0.82 -6.13
N THR A 35 -11.75 -0.58 -7.32
CA THR A 35 -12.60 0.57 -7.61
C THR A 35 -13.79 0.15 -8.47
N PRO A 36 -14.86 0.96 -8.58
CA PRO A 36 -15.96 0.70 -9.50
C PRO A 36 -15.54 0.64 -10.98
N LEU A 37 -14.42 1.27 -11.33
CA LEU A 37 -13.85 1.29 -12.68
C LEU A 37 -12.85 0.13 -12.92
N GLY A 38 -12.82 -0.86 -12.02
CA GLY A 38 -11.92 -2.00 -12.06
C GLY A 38 -10.74 -1.90 -11.08
N ARG A 39 -9.80 -2.85 -11.19
CA ARG A 39 -8.61 -2.92 -10.33
C ARG A 39 -7.58 -1.89 -10.78
N LYS A 40 -7.29 -0.92 -9.91
CA LYS A 40 -6.31 0.15 -10.13
C LYS A 40 -5.12 -0.02 -9.18
N ARG A 41 -4.26 1.00 -9.09
CA ARG A 41 -3.13 1.07 -8.16
C ARG A 41 -3.27 2.28 -7.26
N GLU A 42 -2.67 2.23 -6.08
CA GLU A 42 -2.53 3.36 -5.17
C GLU A 42 -1.15 3.36 -4.50
N ILE A 43 -0.77 4.51 -3.94
CA ILE A 43 0.44 4.64 -3.13
C ILE A 43 0.03 4.57 -1.66
N ASP A 44 0.42 3.51 -0.96
CA ASP A 44 0.31 3.42 0.48
C ASP A 44 1.27 4.42 1.13
N GLN A 45 0.69 5.45 1.74
CA GLN A 45 1.44 6.55 2.33
C GLN A 45 2.20 6.17 3.62
N SER A 46 1.86 5.04 4.23
CA SER A 46 2.54 4.49 5.41
C SER A 46 3.76 3.65 5.02
N ALA A 47 3.73 3.03 3.83
CA ALA A 47 4.80 2.18 3.32
C ALA A 47 5.73 2.87 2.30
N CYS A 48 5.34 4.03 1.76
CA CYS A 48 6.13 4.76 0.76
C CYS A 48 7.48 5.26 1.33
N ASN A 49 8.58 4.73 0.78
CA ASN A 49 9.96 5.10 1.13
C ASN A 49 10.45 6.41 0.48
N LYS A 50 9.65 6.99 -0.43
CA LYS A 50 9.94 8.25 -1.15
C LYS A 50 11.21 8.23 -2.02
N ASP A 51 11.60 7.09 -2.58
CA ASP A 51 12.65 7.06 -3.61
C ASP A 51 12.17 7.57 -4.98
N TYR A 52 10.85 7.62 -5.18
CA TYR A 52 10.15 8.05 -6.40
C TYR A 52 10.55 7.32 -7.69
N SER A 53 11.23 6.17 -7.62
CA SER A 53 11.60 5.34 -8.78
C SER A 53 10.39 4.91 -9.62
N CYS A 54 9.20 4.87 -9.02
CA CYS A 54 7.95 4.59 -9.72
C CYS A 54 7.57 5.65 -10.78
N LEU A 55 8.13 6.86 -10.71
CA LEU A 55 7.99 7.92 -11.72
C LEU A 55 8.75 7.62 -13.02
N GLU A 56 9.70 6.69 -13.00
CA GLU A 56 10.38 6.21 -14.21
C GLU A 56 9.46 5.36 -15.10
N GLY A 57 8.31 4.94 -14.56
CA GLY A 57 7.27 4.24 -15.30
C GLY A 57 6.35 5.21 -16.04
N PHE A 58 5.79 4.75 -17.14
CA PHE A 58 4.82 5.50 -17.93
C PHE A 58 3.42 5.36 -17.32
N CYS A 59 3.11 6.23 -16.34
CA CYS A 59 1.80 6.26 -15.71
C CYS A 59 1.22 7.68 -15.72
N PRO A 60 0.20 7.97 -16.56
CA PRO A 60 -0.40 9.31 -16.66
C PRO A 60 -1.22 9.70 -15.42
N SER A 61 -1.38 8.79 -14.46
CA SER A 61 -2.23 8.98 -13.27
C SER A 61 -1.49 9.54 -12.04
N PHE A 62 -0.17 9.75 -12.12
CA PHE A 62 0.58 10.29 -11.01
C PHE A 62 0.22 11.74 -10.72
N VAL A 63 0.04 12.04 -9.44
CA VAL A 63 -0.13 13.40 -8.93
C VAL A 63 0.74 13.55 -7.68
N SER A 64 1.33 14.72 -7.46
CA SER A 64 2.14 14.99 -6.27
C SER A 64 1.63 16.20 -5.50
N VAL A 65 1.78 16.14 -4.18
CA VAL A 65 1.51 17.24 -3.25
C VAL A 65 2.83 17.64 -2.60
N GLU A 66 3.14 18.93 -2.60
CA GLU A 66 4.33 19.49 -1.96
C GLU A 66 3.94 20.27 -0.71
N GLY A 67 4.68 20.08 0.39
CA GLY A 67 4.47 20.79 1.66
C GLY A 67 3.18 20.42 2.40
N GLY A 68 2.43 19.43 1.91
CA GLY A 68 1.19 18.95 2.53
C GLY A 68 1.44 17.86 3.58
N SER A 69 0.71 17.94 4.69
CA SER A 69 0.67 16.89 5.72
C SER A 69 -0.57 16.00 5.55
N LEU A 70 -0.42 14.70 5.76
CA LEU A 70 -1.58 13.81 5.89
C LEU A 70 -2.40 14.21 7.12
N ARG A 71 -3.72 14.12 7.00
CA ARG A 71 -4.58 14.21 8.17
C ARG A 71 -4.27 13.03 9.09
N SER A 72 -3.93 13.30 10.34
CA SER A 72 -3.86 12.26 11.37
C SER A 72 -5.29 11.77 11.62
N GLY A 73 -5.64 10.59 11.12
CA GLY A 73 -6.87 9.92 11.54
C GLY A 73 -6.74 9.58 13.02
N SER A 74 -7.75 9.89 13.83
CA SER A 74 -7.89 9.29 15.15
C SER A 74 -7.87 7.77 14.94
N ALA A 75 -6.82 7.09 15.42
CA ALA A 75 -6.72 5.65 15.26
C ALA A 75 -7.93 5.01 15.96
N SER A 76 -8.92 4.59 15.18
CA SER A 76 -9.98 3.72 15.69
C SER A 76 -9.28 2.44 16.15
N THR A 77 -9.28 2.19 17.45
CA THR A 77 -8.77 0.95 18.04
C THR A 77 -9.50 -0.22 17.37
N VAL A 78 -8.88 -0.83 16.37
CA VAL A 78 -9.33 -2.12 15.86
C VAL A 78 -8.83 -3.14 16.88
N PRO A 79 -9.71 -3.81 17.63
CA PRO A 79 -9.28 -4.85 18.56
C PRO A 79 -8.57 -5.94 17.76
N SER A 80 -7.34 -6.27 18.17
CA SER A 80 -6.56 -7.32 17.51
C SER A 80 -7.32 -8.64 17.56
N PRO A 81 -7.47 -9.37 16.44
CA PRO A 81 -8.07 -10.70 16.48
C PRO A 81 -7.20 -11.59 17.37
N THR A 82 -7.77 -12.11 18.44
CA THR A 82 -7.11 -13.13 19.27
C THR A 82 -6.92 -14.36 18.40
N TYR A 83 -5.69 -14.57 17.93
CA TYR A 83 -5.28 -15.82 17.30
C TYR A 83 -5.48 -16.95 18.32
N ARG A 84 -6.48 -17.81 18.08
CA ARG A 84 -6.71 -19.03 18.86
C ARG A 84 -6.05 -20.19 18.12
N PRO A 85 -4.88 -20.68 18.56
CA PRO A 85 -4.30 -21.88 17.96
C PRO A 85 -5.19 -23.07 18.32
N SER A 86 -5.96 -23.57 17.35
CA SER A 86 -6.62 -24.87 17.44
C SER A 86 -5.57 -25.95 17.15
N GLY A 87 -4.85 -26.38 18.18
CA GLY A 87 -3.80 -27.39 18.03
C GLY A 87 -3.45 -28.07 19.34
N GLY A 88 -4.35 -28.91 19.85
CA GLY A 88 -4.11 -29.79 20.99
C GLY A 88 -4.60 -31.21 20.70
N GLY A 89 -4.01 -31.85 19.68
CA GLY A 89 -4.24 -33.27 19.40
C GLY A 89 -3.34 -34.12 20.29
N THR A 90 -3.92 -34.78 21.29
CA THR A 90 -3.22 -35.78 22.11
C THR A 90 -3.00 -37.05 21.27
N ARG A 91 -1.74 -37.41 21.02
CA ARG A 91 -1.37 -38.71 20.45
C ARG A 91 -1.63 -39.79 21.51
N PRO A 92 -2.39 -40.87 21.22
CA PRO A 92 -2.45 -42.00 22.14
C PRO A 92 -1.14 -42.79 22.06
N SER A 93 -0.53 -42.99 23.22
CA SER A 93 0.48 -44.02 23.47
C SER A 93 -0.17 -45.39 23.35
N GLY A 94 0.26 -46.19 22.38
CA GLY A 94 -0.11 -47.60 22.26
C GLY A 94 1.13 -48.48 22.42
N ASP A 95 0.96 -49.50 23.25
CA ASP A 95 1.79 -50.70 23.47
C ASP A 95 2.36 -51.32 22.18
#